data_AF-A0A8S3ZF27-F1
#
_entry.id   AF-A0A8S3ZF27-F1
#
_cell.length_a   1.000
_cell.length_b   1.000
_cell.length_c   1.000
_cell.angle_alpha   90.00
_cell.angle_beta   90.00
_cell.angle_gamma   90.00
#
_symmetry.space_group_name_H-M   'P 1'
#
loop_
_entity.id
_entity.type
_entity.pdbx_description
1 polymer ?
#
loop_
_entity_poly.entity_id
_entity_poly.type
_entity_poly.pdbx_seq_one_letter_code
_entity_poly.pdbx_strand_id
1 'polypeptide(L)' 'MKSVTSARKRILQYPEALARCAAQASIYGKCVASKENIGKSNCVKEFEALQECFKNS' A
#
# COMPACT_ATOMS: atom_id res chain seq x y z
N MET A 1 -6.14 -6.72 27.80
CA MET A 1 -6.15 -6.17 26.42
C MET A 1 -4.76 -5.62 26.06
N LYS A 2 -3.87 -6.42 25.44
CA LYS A 2 -2.58 -5.94 24.92
C LYS A 2 -2.54 -5.97 23.38
N SER A 3 -3.22 -6.95 22.77
CA SER A 3 -3.28 -7.13 21.31
C SER A 3 -3.91 -5.95 20.56
N VAL A 4 -4.95 -5.32 21.11
CA VAL A 4 -5.64 -4.18 20.48
C VAL A 4 -4.75 -2.94 20.43
N THR A 5 -3.96 -2.71 21.48
CA THR A 5 -3.01 -1.59 21.58
C THR A 5 -1.86 -1.74 20.60
N SER A 6 -1.29 -2.95 20.49
CA SER A 6 -0.23 -3.25 19.51
C SER A 6 -0.74 -3.16 18.07
N ALA A 7 -1.97 -3.58 17.80
CA ALA A 7 -2.59 -3.44 16.48
C ALA A 7 -2.77 -1.95 16.11
N ARG A 8 -3.26 -1.12 17.03
CA ARG A 8 -3.37 0.34 16.81
C ARG A 8 -2.03 0.98 16.49
N LYS A 9 -0.97 0.61 17.22
CA LYS A 9 0.38 1.16 16.98
C LYS A 9 0.88 0.82 15.57
N ARG A 10 0.67 -0.40 15.09
CA ARG A 10 1.04 -0.82 13.72
C ARG A 10 0.26 -0.06 12.64
N ILE A 11 -1.05 0.14 12.85
CA ILE A 11 -1.89 0.91 11.92
C ILE A 11 -1.41 2.35 11.83
N LEU A 12 -1.01 2.96 12.95
CA LEU A 12 -0.49 4.33 12.99
C LEU A 12 0.87 4.50 12.29
N GLN A 13 1.66 3.43 12.17
CA GLN A 13 2.95 3.45 11.45
C GLN A 13 2.79 3.21 9.95
N TYR A 14 1.65 2.68 9.51
CA TYR A 14 1.38 2.42 8.09
C TYR A 14 1.37 3.70 7.22
N PRO A 15 0.79 4.84 7.66
CA PRO A 15 0.88 6.11 6.94
C PRO A 15 2.32 6.57 6.70
N GLU A 16 3.21 6.41 7.67
CA GLU A 16 4.64 6.77 7.52
C GLU A 16 5.33 5.89 6.47
N ALA A 17 5.13 4.57 6.55
CA ALA A 17 5.67 3.63 5.57
C ALA A 17 5.12 3.89 4.16
N LEU A 18 3.82 4.19 4.07
CA LEU A 18 3.16 4.55 2.82
C LEU A 18 3.64 5.90 2.27
N ALA A 19 3.93 6.87 3.14
CA ALA A 19 4.45 8.18 2.75
C ALA A 19 5.83 8.09 2.08
N ARG A 20 6.70 7.18 2.55
CA ARG A 20 7.99 6.89 1.90
C ARG A 20 7.84 6.35 0.47
N CYS A 21 6.74 5.64 0.22
CA CYS A 21 6.39 5.06 -1.07
C CYS A 21 5.22 5.78 -1.75
N ALA A 22 5.00 7.06 -1.43
CA ALA A 22 3.81 7.79 -1.85
C ALA A 22 3.67 7.88 -3.38
N ALA A 23 4.79 7.97 -4.11
CA ALA A 23 4.80 8.01 -5.57
C ALA A 23 4.25 6.72 -6.17
N GLN A 24 4.80 5.56 -5.75
CA GLN A 24 4.37 4.25 -6.20
C GLN A 24 2.94 3.96 -5.74
N ALA A 25 2.57 4.38 -4.53
CA ALA A 25 1.22 4.23 -3.99
C ALA A 25 0.19 5.03 -4.79
N SER A 26 0.54 6.25 -5.21
CA SER A 26 -0.33 7.08 -6.04
C SER A 26 -0.53 6.46 -7.43
N ILE A 27 0.52 5.90 -8.04
CA ILE A 27 0.43 5.23 -9.34
C ILE A 27 -0.47 3.99 -9.24
N TYR A 28 -0.25 3.13 -8.23
CA TYR A 28 -1.10 1.97 -7.98
C TYR A 28 -2.56 2.39 -7.70
N GLY A 29 -2.76 3.39 -6.85
CA GLY A 29 -4.08 3.93 -6.53
C GLY A 29 -4.82 4.48 -7.75
N LYS A 30 -4.12 5.15 -8.67
CA LYS A 30 -4.70 5.60 -9.95
C LYS A 30 -5.13 4.45 -10.85
N CYS A 31 -4.31 3.40 -10.98
CA CYS A 31 -4.67 2.22 -11.75
C CYS A 31 -5.90 1.52 -11.16
N VAL A 32 -5.95 1.40 -9.83
CA VAL A 32 -7.06 0.77 -9.11
C VAL A 32 -8.34 1.59 -9.24
N ALA A 33 -8.27 2.90 -8.97
CA ALA A 33 -9.42 3.80 -9.04
C ALA A 33 -10.01 3.94 -10.45
N SER A 34 -9.21 3.72 -11.49
CA SER A 34 -9.68 3.77 -12.88
C SER A 34 -10.40 2.49 -13.32
N LYS A 35 -10.44 1.44 -12.49
CA LYS A 35 -11.03 0.13 -12.83
C LYS A 35 -12.17 -0.23 -11.90
N GLU A 36 -13.38 -0.28 -12.45
CA GLU A 36 -14.61 -0.67 -11.73
C GLU A 36 -14.66 -2.18 -11.41
N ASN A 37 -14.18 -3.03 -12.32
CA ASN A 37 -14.07 -4.48 -12.13
C ASN A 37 -12.59 -4.89 -12.04
N ILE A 38 -12.01 -4.76 -10.86
CA ILE A 38 -10.58 -5.02 -10.66
C ILE A 38 -10.30 -6.51 -10.41
N GLY A 39 -9.60 -7.13 -11.36
CA GLY A 39 -8.99 -8.44 -11.18
C GLY A 39 -7.62 -8.33 -10.50
N LYS A 40 -7.19 -9.38 -9.82
CA LYS A 40 -5.90 -9.44 -9.09
C LYS A 40 -4.69 -9.16 -10.00
N SER A 41 -4.83 -9.38 -11.30
CA SER A 41 -3.78 -9.17 -12.32
C SER A 41 -3.76 -7.77 -12.96
N ASN A 42 -4.73 -6.91 -12.65
CA ASN A 42 -5.00 -5.71 -13.46
C ASN A 42 -4.03 -4.55 -13.27
N CYS A 43 -3.36 -4.46 -12.11
CA CYS A 43 -2.41 -3.41 -11.74
C CYS A 43 -1.14 -4.03 -11.12
N VAL A 44 -0.75 -5.21 -11.60
CA VAL A 44 0.34 -6.00 -11.00
C VAL A 44 1.67 -5.27 -11.07
N LYS A 45 1.98 -4.59 -12.19
CA LYS A 45 3.25 -3.89 -12.35
C LYS A 45 3.40 -2.75 -11.32
N GLU A 46 2.33 -2.00 -11.12
CA GLU A 46 2.24 -0.91 -10.17
C GLU A 46 2.27 -1.42 -8.72
N PHE A 47 1.62 -2.57 -8.48
CA PHE A 47 1.67 -3.25 -7.19
C PHE A 47 3.07 -3.77 -6.86
N GLU A 48 3.77 -4.36 -7.83
CA GLU A 48 5.15 -4.84 -7.67
C GLU A 48 6.10 -3.70 -7.33
N ALA A 49 5.99 -2.56 -8.03
CA ALA A 49 6.78 -1.36 -7.72
C ALA A 49 6.49 -0.81 -6.31
N LEU A 50 5.22 -0.80 -5.90
CA LEU A 50 4.84 -0.40 -4.53
C LEU A 50 5.39 -1.39 -3.49
N GLN A 51 5.29 -2.69 -3.76
CA GLN A 51 5.78 -3.74 -2.88
C GLN A 51 7.30 -3.71 -2.74
N GLU A 52 8.03 -3.47 -3.84
CA GLU A 52 9.48 -3.31 -3.83
C GLU A 52 9.89 -2.12 -2.97
N CYS A 53 9.18 -1.00 -3.08
CA CYS A 53 9.41 0.16 -2.22
C CYS A 53 9.20 -0.18 -0.74
N PHE A 54 8.13 -0.90 -0.37
CA PHE A 54 7.91 -1.34 1.01
C PHE A 54 8.98 -2.33 1.51
N LYS A 55 9.54 -3.17 0.63
CA LYS A 55 10.60 -4.14 0.99
C LYS A 55 11.97 -3.48 1.19
N ASN A 56 12.22 -2.35 0.52
CA ASN A 56 13.47 -1.61 0.57
C ASN A 56 13.43 -0.39 1.53
N SER A 57 12.42 -0.28 2.42
CA SER A 57 12.16 0.90 3.29
C SER A 57 12.43 0.68 4.78
#